data_AF-A0A8A4KJ19-F1
#
_entry.id   AF-A0A8A4KJ19-F1
#
_cell.length_a   1.000
_cell.length_b   1.000
_cell.length_c   1.000
_cell.angle_alpha   90.00
_cell.angle_beta   90.00
_cell.angle_gamma   90.00
#
_symmetry.space_group_name_H-M   'P 1'
#
loop_
_entity.id
_entity.type
_entity.pdbx_description
1 polymer ?
#
loop_
_entity_poly.entity_id
_entity_poly.type
_entity_poly.pdbx_seq_one_letter_code
_entity_poly.pdbx_strand_id
1 'polypeptide(L)'
;MGSAKELMWELQQERFEAWAAEKYPEVEPDTPEWETIGQIYADWQDFLSDQAYEDYLRDEFTASLNSVDARCEHAFSELRTLQGLNLSYQPDIVLRMSWVHAVSVMEACLMYCARALLNHEPHLLLFRSNEHKIGLRDNQTKFLKVCCQPTAPADAYRQAVQAIVKGMTFHNVKHIERYFGAVLLQEPEWPVSRLKDIINTRHDLVHRNGISEDDIETVVGRYQLERALSDITLFLESFHTTMQAETAAYRKEKNVC
;
A
#
# COMPACT_ATOMS: atom_id res chain seq x y z
N MET A 1 -40.61 19.49 10.45
CA MET A 1 -39.36 18.83 10.01
C MET A 1 -38.82 19.67 8.85
N GLY A 2 -37.50 19.77 8.67
CA GLY A 2 -36.93 20.78 7.75
C GLY A 2 -37.14 20.43 6.28
N SER A 3 -37.45 21.43 5.45
CA SER A 3 -37.71 21.34 4.00
C SER A 3 -36.69 20.51 3.19
N ALA A 4 -35.42 20.45 3.64
CA ALA A 4 -34.40 19.63 2.99
C ALA A 4 -34.58 18.12 3.19
N LYS A 5 -35.17 17.69 4.32
CA LYS A 5 -35.43 16.26 4.62
C LYS A 5 -36.65 15.74 3.84
N GLU A 6 -37.66 16.57 3.68
CA GLU A 6 -38.84 16.27 2.85
C GLU A 6 -38.45 16.14 1.37
N LEU A 7 -37.64 17.08 0.84
CA LEU A 7 -37.13 16.99 -0.52
C LEU A 7 -36.27 15.74 -0.77
N MET A 8 -35.44 15.35 0.21
CA MET A 8 -34.62 14.12 0.10
C MET A 8 -35.48 12.86 0.08
N TRP A 9 -36.56 12.85 0.87
CA TRP A 9 -37.51 11.74 0.92
C TRP A 9 -38.27 11.60 -0.41
N GLU A 10 -38.77 12.71 -0.95
CA GLU A 10 -39.46 12.75 -2.25
C GLU A 10 -38.54 12.24 -3.38
N LEU A 11 -37.28 12.68 -3.42
CA LEU A 11 -36.31 12.23 -4.42
C LEU A 11 -35.96 10.74 -4.31
N GLN A 12 -35.93 10.18 -3.09
CA GLN A 12 -35.71 8.74 -2.90
C GLN A 12 -36.91 7.92 -3.37
N GLN A 13 -38.11 8.44 -3.10
CA GLN A 13 -39.36 7.80 -3.50
C GLN A 13 -39.54 7.79 -5.02
N GLU A 14 -39.28 8.90 -5.71
CA GLU A 14 -39.30 8.98 -7.17
C GLU A 14 -38.32 7.99 -7.83
N ARG A 15 -37.12 7.81 -7.24
CA ARG A 15 -36.12 6.86 -7.74
C ARG A 15 -36.56 5.42 -7.57
N PHE A 16 -37.15 5.09 -6.43
CA PHE A 16 -37.71 3.77 -6.19
C PHE A 16 -38.85 3.47 -7.15
N GLU A 17 -39.79 4.41 -7.34
CA GLU A 17 -40.93 4.27 -8.26
C GLU A 17 -40.47 4.07 -9.71
N ALA A 18 -39.46 4.83 -10.17
CA ALA A 18 -38.90 4.66 -11.51
C ALA A 18 -38.22 3.30 -11.69
N TRP A 19 -37.48 2.82 -10.68
CA TRP A 19 -36.85 1.51 -10.69
C TRP A 19 -37.87 0.37 -10.67
N ALA A 20 -38.92 0.50 -9.85
CA ALA A 20 -40.01 -0.46 -9.75
C ALA A 20 -40.79 -0.55 -11.06
N ALA A 21 -41.12 0.58 -11.69
CA ALA A 21 -41.79 0.61 -12.99
C ALA A 21 -40.97 -0.03 -14.12
N GLU A 22 -39.63 0.01 -14.03
CA GLU A 22 -38.76 -0.63 -15.02
C GLU A 22 -38.61 -2.15 -14.80
N LYS A 23 -38.46 -2.59 -13.54
CA LYS A 23 -38.12 -3.98 -13.20
C LYS A 23 -39.31 -4.86 -12.87
N TYR A 24 -40.38 -4.26 -12.35
CA TYR A 24 -41.59 -4.92 -11.90
C TYR A 24 -42.83 -4.11 -12.36
N PRO A 25 -43.00 -3.90 -13.67
CA PRO A 25 -44.08 -3.06 -14.23
C PRO A 25 -45.49 -3.54 -13.88
N GLU A 26 -45.63 -4.80 -13.47
CA GLU A 26 -46.88 -5.43 -13.07
C GLU A 26 -47.27 -5.21 -11.60
N VAL A 27 -46.38 -4.65 -10.77
CA VAL A 27 -46.62 -4.47 -9.33
C VAL A 27 -47.21 -3.07 -9.08
N GLU A 28 -48.41 -3.04 -8.52
CA GLU A 28 -49.12 -1.79 -8.21
C GLU A 28 -48.71 -1.22 -6.84
N PRO A 29 -48.69 0.12 -6.66
CA PRO A 29 -48.46 0.76 -5.37
C PRO A 29 -49.42 0.28 -4.27
N ASP A 30 -48.93 0.31 -3.01
CA ASP A 30 -49.70 -0.05 -1.81
C ASP A 30 -50.17 -1.52 -1.75
N THR A 31 -49.55 -2.41 -2.55
CA THR A 31 -49.75 -3.86 -2.47
C THR A 31 -48.71 -4.52 -1.57
N PRO A 32 -48.98 -5.72 -1.00
CA PRO A 32 -47.96 -6.49 -0.29
C PRO A 32 -46.70 -6.79 -1.12
N GLU A 33 -46.89 -6.97 -2.44
CA GLU A 33 -45.83 -7.15 -3.41
C GLU A 33 -45.00 -5.86 -3.58
N TRP A 34 -45.62 -4.67 -3.50
CA TRP A 34 -44.94 -3.37 -3.52
C TRP A 34 -44.02 -3.17 -2.32
N GLU A 35 -44.50 -3.52 -1.12
CA GLU A 35 -43.68 -3.50 0.10
C GLU A 35 -42.49 -4.47 -0.02
N THR A 36 -42.70 -5.63 -0.62
CA THR A 36 -41.65 -6.64 -0.83
C THR A 36 -40.56 -6.15 -1.78
N ILE A 37 -40.91 -5.55 -2.92
CA ILE A 37 -39.91 -4.97 -3.83
C ILE A 37 -39.25 -3.72 -3.25
N GLY A 38 -39.95 -2.97 -2.38
CA GLY A 38 -39.40 -1.88 -1.60
C GLY A 38 -38.27 -2.33 -0.69
N GLN A 39 -38.45 -3.46 0.00
CA GLN A 39 -37.39 -4.05 0.81
C GLN A 39 -36.21 -4.54 -0.04
N ILE A 40 -36.46 -5.17 -1.19
CA ILE A 40 -35.41 -5.60 -2.12
C ILE A 40 -34.59 -4.41 -2.62
N TYR A 41 -35.25 -3.30 -2.95
CA TYR A 41 -34.58 -2.07 -3.38
C TYR A 41 -33.76 -1.43 -2.26
N ALA A 42 -34.28 -1.41 -1.03
CA ALA A 42 -33.57 -0.91 0.15
C ALA A 42 -32.32 -1.75 0.44
N ASP A 43 -32.46 -3.08 0.46
CA ASP A 43 -31.34 -4.01 0.67
C ASP A 43 -30.27 -3.85 -0.43
N TRP A 44 -30.70 -3.58 -1.68
CA TRP A 44 -29.79 -3.31 -2.79
C TRP A 44 -29.10 -1.94 -2.69
N GLN A 45 -29.80 -0.90 -2.23
CA GLN A 45 -29.20 0.41 -1.96
C GLN A 45 -28.16 0.33 -0.84
N ASP A 46 -28.46 -0.41 0.22
CA ASP A 46 -27.54 -0.64 1.34
C ASP A 46 -26.31 -1.43 0.87
N PHE A 47 -26.51 -2.49 0.07
CA PHE A 47 -25.41 -3.24 -0.56
C PHE A 47 -24.54 -2.36 -1.46
N LEU A 48 -25.12 -1.47 -2.27
CA LEU A 48 -24.38 -0.53 -3.11
C LEU A 48 -23.65 0.54 -2.31
N SER A 49 -24.24 1.00 -1.20
CA SER A 49 -23.64 1.98 -0.28
C SER A 49 -22.42 1.37 0.43
N ASP A 50 -22.54 0.14 0.92
CA ASP A 50 -21.46 -0.62 1.54
C ASP A 50 -20.34 -0.92 0.54
N GLN A 51 -20.70 -1.34 -0.68
CA GLN A 51 -19.74 -1.57 -1.75
C GLN A 51 -19.04 -0.29 -2.19
N ALA A 52 -19.75 0.83 -2.32
CA ALA A 52 -19.17 2.13 -2.65
C ALA A 52 -18.28 2.68 -1.52
N TYR A 53 -18.58 2.38 -0.26
CA TYR A 53 -17.74 2.73 0.88
C TYR A 53 -16.47 1.86 0.94
N GLU A 54 -16.59 0.55 0.69
CA GLU A 54 -15.45 -0.34 0.55
C GLU A 54 -14.59 0.02 -0.66
N ASP A 55 -15.19 0.40 -1.79
CA ASP A 55 -14.49 0.86 -2.98
C ASP A 55 -13.88 2.26 -2.78
N TYR A 56 -14.52 3.14 -2.02
CA TYR A 56 -13.96 4.44 -1.60
C TYR A 56 -12.74 4.25 -0.68
N LEU A 57 -12.83 3.39 0.34
CA LEU A 57 -11.69 3.01 1.18
C LEU A 57 -10.62 2.28 0.35
N ARG A 58 -11.03 1.45 -0.60
CA ARG A 58 -10.12 0.81 -1.54
C ARG A 58 -9.38 1.88 -2.32
N ASP A 59 -10.04 2.88 -2.89
CA ASP A 59 -9.43 3.95 -3.69
C ASP A 59 -8.56 4.93 -2.85
N GLU A 60 -9.00 5.26 -1.64
CA GLU A 60 -8.26 6.10 -0.66
C GLU A 60 -6.97 5.43 -0.17
N PHE A 61 -6.96 4.09 -0.07
CA PHE A 61 -5.79 3.27 0.31
C PHE A 61 -5.16 2.51 -0.88
N THR A 62 -5.61 2.77 -2.12
CA THR A 62 -4.99 2.23 -3.33
C THR A 62 -3.73 3.03 -3.56
N ALA A 63 -2.59 2.40 -3.28
CA ALA A 63 -1.30 3.04 -3.43
C ALA A 63 -1.17 3.65 -4.83
N SER A 64 -0.90 4.94 -4.93
CA SER A 64 -0.86 5.66 -6.21
C SER A 64 0.45 6.42 -6.33
N LEU A 65 1.05 6.44 -7.53
CA LEU A 65 2.26 7.24 -7.78
C LEU A 65 2.02 8.73 -7.51
N ASN A 66 0.79 9.22 -7.70
CA ASN A 66 0.45 10.61 -7.40
C ASN A 66 0.57 10.98 -5.92
N SER A 67 0.53 10.00 -5.03
CA SER A 67 0.59 10.20 -3.58
C SER A 67 1.93 9.76 -2.98
N VAL A 68 2.90 9.35 -3.81
CA VAL A 68 4.21 8.89 -3.32
C VAL A 68 4.95 10.02 -2.62
N ASP A 69 4.92 11.24 -3.14
CA ASP A 69 5.53 12.40 -2.48
C ASP A 69 5.00 12.58 -1.06
N ALA A 70 3.67 12.57 -0.89
CA ALA A 70 3.05 12.70 0.42
C ALA A 70 3.43 11.56 1.39
N ARG A 71 3.62 10.35 0.88
CA ARG A 71 4.03 9.19 1.71
C ARG A 71 5.50 9.24 2.08
N CYS A 72 6.38 9.67 1.18
CA CYS A 72 7.79 9.92 1.49
C CYS A 72 7.93 11.04 2.52
N GLU A 73 7.21 12.16 2.35
CA GLU A 73 7.21 13.27 3.31
C GLU A 73 6.71 12.86 4.69
N HIS A 74 5.67 12.02 4.75
CA HIS A 74 5.22 11.43 6.00
C HIS A 74 6.33 10.61 6.68
N ALA A 75 7.05 9.76 5.92
CA ALA A 75 8.19 9.01 6.43
C ALA A 75 9.30 9.92 6.94
N PHE A 76 9.66 10.99 6.22
CA PHE A 76 10.64 11.98 6.68
C PHE A 76 10.20 12.73 7.93
N SER A 77 8.91 13.05 8.07
CA SER A 77 8.35 13.66 9.27
C SER A 77 8.51 12.75 10.51
N GLU A 78 8.20 11.47 10.35
CA GLU A 78 8.37 10.45 11.40
C GLU A 78 9.84 10.30 11.81
N LEU A 79 10.76 10.19 10.83
CA LEU A 79 12.20 10.09 11.09
C LEU A 79 12.75 11.34 11.78
N ARG A 80 12.31 12.54 11.38
CA ARG A 80 12.67 13.80 12.06
C ARG A 80 12.15 13.84 13.49
N THR A 81 10.96 13.31 13.73
CA THR A 81 10.41 13.20 15.09
C THR A 81 11.28 12.29 15.96
N LEU A 82 11.69 11.12 15.45
CA LEU A 82 12.62 10.22 16.14
C LEU A 82 13.98 10.89 16.39
N GLN A 83 14.51 11.63 15.43
CA GLN A 83 15.75 12.41 15.60
C GLN A 83 15.61 13.45 16.72
N GLY A 84 14.48 14.17 16.76
CA GLY A 84 14.18 15.13 17.81
C GLY A 84 14.10 14.50 19.21
N LEU A 85 13.49 13.32 19.32
CA LEU A 85 13.45 12.55 20.58
C LEU A 85 14.85 12.12 21.03
N ASN A 86 15.74 11.81 20.09
CA ASN A 86 17.11 11.41 20.35
C ASN A 86 18.03 12.59 20.75
N LEU A 87 17.52 13.82 20.87
CA LEU A 87 18.28 14.98 21.35
C LEU A 87 18.47 15.01 22.87
N SER A 88 17.55 14.38 23.61
CA SER A 88 17.57 14.29 25.08
C SER A 88 17.95 12.88 25.55
N TYR A 89 18.16 12.73 26.85
CA TYR A 89 18.35 11.41 27.45
C TYR A 89 17.08 10.58 27.27
N GLN A 90 17.24 9.35 26.77
CA GLN A 90 16.18 8.38 26.61
C GLN A 90 16.56 7.09 27.34
N PRO A 91 15.60 6.45 28.05
CA PRO A 91 15.79 5.09 28.54
C PRO A 91 16.08 4.10 27.41
N ASP A 92 16.79 3.01 27.72
CA ASP A 92 17.18 1.98 26.73
C ASP A 92 16.00 1.46 25.91
N ILE A 93 14.88 1.15 26.56
CA ILE A 93 13.67 0.68 25.87
C ILE A 93 13.17 1.67 24.80
N VAL A 94 13.30 2.98 25.04
CA VAL A 94 12.87 4.01 24.08
C VAL A 94 13.82 4.04 22.88
N LEU A 95 15.12 3.86 23.09
CA LEU A 95 16.12 3.79 22.02
C LEU A 95 15.87 2.54 21.15
N ARG A 96 15.62 1.39 21.78
CA ARG A 96 15.29 0.13 21.08
C ARG A 96 14.02 0.28 20.25
N MET A 97 12.94 0.83 20.84
CA MET A 97 11.68 1.06 20.13
C MET A 97 11.83 2.07 18.99
N SER A 98 12.60 3.14 19.19
CA SER A 98 12.89 4.13 18.14
C SER A 98 13.63 3.49 16.96
N TRP A 99 14.59 2.61 17.21
CA TRP A 99 15.29 1.86 16.16
C TRP A 99 14.35 0.98 15.35
N VAL A 100 13.53 0.18 16.04
CA VAL A 100 12.56 -0.71 15.41
C VAL A 100 11.53 0.09 14.59
N HIS A 101 11.07 1.23 15.13
CA HIS A 101 10.13 2.12 14.44
C HIS A 101 10.77 2.76 13.20
N ALA A 102 12.03 3.21 13.27
CA ALA A 102 12.72 3.80 12.12
C ALA A 102 12.78 2.83 10.92
N VAL A 103 13.09 1.55 11.17
CA VAL A 103 13.07 0.51 10.13
C VAL A 103 11.64 0.26 9.63
N SER A 104 10.65 0.29 10.52
CA SER A 104 9.24 0.11 10.16
C SER A 104 8.70 1.24 9.29
N VAL A 105 9.10 2.49 9.56
CA VAL A 105 8.77 3.67 8.75
C VAL A 105 9.34 3.53 7.33
N MET A 106 10.62 3.12 7.22
CA MET A 106 11.25 2.84 5.93
C MET A 106 10.49 1.73 5.17
N GLU A 107 10.23 0.59 5.83
CA GLU A 107 9.54 -0.55 5.23
C GLU A 107 8.12 -0.19 4.77
N ALA A 108 7.37 0.57 5.56
CA ALA A 108 6.03 1.03 5.21
C ALA A 108 6.04 1.95 3.97
N CYS A 109 7.02 2.86 3.88
CA CYS A 109 7.20 3.73 2.72
C CYS A 109 7.51 2.92 1.46
N LEU A 110 8.48 2.00 1.54
CA LEU A 110 8.84 1.11 0.44
C LEU A 110 7.65 0.25 0.00
N MET A 111 6.92 -0.34 0.94
CA MET A 111 5.74 -1.16 0.67
C MET A 111 4.65 -0.38 -0.06
N TYR A 112 4.38 0.85 0.37
CA TYR A 112 3.44 1.72 -0.31
C TYR A 112 3.87 1.97 -1.75
N CYS A 113 5.12 2.38 -1.96
CA CYS A 113 5.64 2.69 -3.29
C CYS A 113 5.69 1.47 -4.21
N ALA A 114 6.05 0.30 -3.67
CA ALA A 114 6.03 -0.97 -4.38
C ALA A 114 4.64 -1.29 -4.94
N ARG A 115 3.59 -1.10 -4.13
CA ARG A 115 2.19 -1.27 -4.55
C ARG A 115 1.76 -0.20 -5.55
N ALA A 116 2.20 1.05 -5.37
CA ALA A 116 1.88 2.15 -6.25
C ALA A 116 2.38 1.92 -7.67
N LEU A 117 3.62 1.43 -7.83
CA LEU A 117 4.20 1.09 -9.13
C LEU A 117 3.32 0.08 -9.88
N LEU A 118 2.86 -0.98 -9.21
CA LEU A 118 2.05 -2.05 -9.81
C LEU A 118 0.65 -1.63 -10.28
N ASN A 119 0.19 -0.44 -9.89
CA ASN A 119 -1.05 0.14 -10.41
C ASN A 119 -0.87 0.79 -11.78
N HIS A 120 0.34 0.78 -12.32
CA HIS A 120 0.66 1.31 -13.63
C HIS A 120 1.19 0.21 -14.55
N GLU A 121 0.74 0.23 -15.80
CA GLU A 121 0.98 -0.85 -16.76
C GLU A 121 2.48 -1.08 -17.07
N PRO A 122 3.31 -0.04 -17.31
CA PRO A 122 4.73 -0.26 -17.62
C PRO A 122 5.46 -1.03 -16.52
N HIS A 123 5.22 -0.69 -15.26
CA HIS A 123 5.82 -1.38 -14.11
C HIS A 123 5.28 -2.80 -13.91
N LEU A 124 3.99 -3.04 -14.18
CA LEU A 124 3.41 -4.38 -14.15
C LEU A 124 4.04 -5.29 -15.23
N LEU A 125 4.33 -4.75 -16.41
CA LEU A 125 5.02 -5.46 -17.50
C LEU A 125 6.49 -5.73 -17.17
N LEU A 126 7.17 -4.78 -16.53
CA LEU A 126 8.52 -4.98 -16.02
C LEU A 126 8.57 -6.07 -14.95
N PHE A 127 7.64 -6.04 -13.99
CA PHE A 127 7.48 -7.10 -13.01
C PHE A 127 7.37 -8.46 -13.71
N ARG A 128 6.47 -8.57 -14.70
CA ARG A 128 6.24 -9.80 -15.46
C ARG A 128 7.50 -10.29 -16.17
N SER A 129 8.21 -9.38 -16.84
CA SER A 129 9.41 -9.70 -17.60
C SER A 129 10.58 -10.11 -16.70
N ASN A 130 10.62 -9.58 -15.48
CA ASN A 130 11.68 -9.79 -14.51
C ASN A 130 11.28 -10.68 -13.32
N GLU A 131 10.16 -11.42 -13.37
CA GLU A 131 9.66 -12.25 -12.27
C GLU A 131 10.74 -13.17 -11.67
N HIS A 132 11.60 -13.72 -12.53
CA HIS A 132 12.69 -14.61 -12.16
C HIS A 132 13.76 -13.96 -11.26
N LYS A 133 13.89 -12.62 -11.27
CA LYS A 133 14.83 -11.86 -10.44
C LYS A 133 14.30 -11.61 -9.02
N ILE A 134 12.99 -11.59 -8.85
CA ILE A 134 12.31 -11.21 -7.60
C ILE A 134 12.48 -12.30 -6.53
N GLY A 135 12.63 -13.56 -6.94
CA GLY A 135 12.78 -14.68 -6.02
C GLY A 135 11.45 -15.14 -5.41
N LEU A 136 10.39 -15.17 -6.23
CA LEU A 136 9.08 -15.68 -5.84
C LEU A 136 9.14 -17.17 -5.47
N ARG A 137 8.29 -17.59 -4.53
CA ARG A 137 8.11 -19.02 -4.19
C ARG A 137 7.42 -19.75 -5.33
N ASP A 138 7.68 -21.05 -5.46
CA ASP A 138 7.08 -21.90 -6.51
C ASP A 138 5.55 -21.81 -6.56
N ASN A 139 4.88 -21.73 -5.41
CA ASN A 139 3.43 -21.59 -5.34
C ASN A 139 2.95 -20.23 -5.86
N GLN A 140 3.69 -19.14 -5.61
CA GLN A 140 3.41 -17.80 -6.13
C GLN A 140 3.60 -17.76 -7.65
N THR A 141 4.69 -18.35 -8.17
CA THR A 141 4.92 -18.43 -9.61
C THR A 141 3.84 -19.26 -10.32
N LYS A 142 3.42 -20.39 -9.73
CA LYS A 142 2.30 -21.19 -10.26
C LYS A 142 1.01 -20.39 -10.29
N PHE A 143 0.71 -19.65 -9.21
CA PHE A 143 -0.47 -18.79 -9.13
C PHE A 143 -0.47 -17.71 -10.21
N LEU A 144 0.64 -16.99 -10.40
CA LEU A 144 0.77 -15.99 -11.47
C LEU A 144 0.55 -16.57 -12.87
N LYS A 145 1.07 -17.78 -13.14
CA LYS A 145 0.86 -18.48 -14.42
C LYS A 145 -0.61 -18.77 -14.69
N VAL A 146 -1.38 -19.14 -13.67
CA VAL A 146 -2.83 -19.35 -13.79
C VAL A 146 -3.54 -18.03 -14.12
N CYS A 147 -3.19 -16.95 -13.42
CA CYS A 147 -3.76 -15.62 -13.63
C CYS A 147 -3.36 -14.96 -14.97
N CYS A 148 -2.37 -15.51 -15.68
CA CYS A 148 -1.95 -15.09 -17.02
C CYS A 148 -2.66 -15.82 -18.17
N GLN A 149 -3.51 -16.82 -17.89
CA GLN A 149 -4.14 -17.61 -18.94
C GLN A 149 -5.22 -16.80 -19.70
N PRO A 150 -5.48 -17.07 -20.98
CA PRO A 150 -6.51 -16.37 -21.76
C PRO A 150 -7.94 -16.50 -21.17
N THR A 151 -8.16 -17.53 -20.34
CA THR A 151 -9.42 -17.80 -19.65
C THR A 151 -9.54 -17.04 -18.32
N ALA A 152 -8.48 -16.40 -17.84
CA ALA A 152 -8.49 -15.64 -16.60
C ALA A 152 -9.14 -14.25 -16.82
N PRO A 153 -9.79 -13.67 -15.80
CA PRO A 153 -10.28 -12.29 -15.86
C PRO A 153 -9.17 -11.30 -16.24
N ALA A 154 -9.52 -10.21 -16.95
CA ALA A 154 -8.56 -9.24 -17.49
C ALA A 154 -7.57 -8.69 -16.44
N ASP A 155 -8.04 -8.41 -15.21
CA ASP A 155 -7.20 -7.89 -14.11
C ASP A 155 -6.63 -8.95 -13.18
N ALA A 156 -6.87 -10.24 -13.44
CA ALA A 156 -6.48 -11.33 -12.54
C ALA A 156 -4.99 -11.34 -12.24
N TYR A 157 -4.15 -11.07 -13.25
CA TYR A 157 -2.71 -11.00 -13.07
C TYR A 157 -2.30 -9.83 -12.16
N ARG A 158 -2.84 -8.63 -12.38
CA ARG A 158 -2.54 -7.46 -11.52
C ARG A 158 -2.93 -7.74 -10.07
N GLN A 159 -4.13 -8.26 -9.85
CA GLN A 159 -4.62 -8.60 -8.51
C GLN A 159 -3.74 -9.65 -7.83
N ALA A 160 -3.29 -10.66 -8.58
CA ALA A 160 -2.39 -11.68 -8.06
C ALA A 160 -1.02 -11.12 -7.66
N VAL A 161 -0.43 -10.27 -8.50
CA VAL A 161 0.83 -9.58 -8.20
C VAL A 161 0.67 -8.67 -6.98
N GLN A 162 -0.40 -7.88 -6.91
CA GLN A 162 -0.70 -7.03 -5.75
C GLN A 162 -0.85 -7.84 -4.46
N ALA A 163 -1.54 -9.00 -4.50
CA ALA A 163 -1.69 -9.87 -3.34
C ALA A 163 -0.34 -10.46 -2.89
N ILE A 164 0.53 -10.82 -3.83
CA ILE A 164 1.89 -11.29 -3.54
C ILE A 164 2.70 -10.18 -2.87
N VAL A 165 2.70 -8.97 -3.44
CA VAL A 165 3.49 -7.84 -2.92
C VAL A 165 2.96 -7.35 -1.58
N LYS A 166 1.64 -7.39 -1.34
CA LYS A 166 1.05 -7.09 -0.03
C LYS A 166 1.60 -8.00 1.08
N GLY A 167 1.97 -9.23 0.75
CA GLY A 167 2.59 -10.18 1.68
C GLY A 167 4.12 -10.17 1.70
N MET A 168 4.77 -9.29 0.94
CA MET A 168 6.23 -9.12 0.98
C MET A 168 6.65 -8.28 2.17
N THR A 169 7.92 -8.38 2.54
CA THR A 169 8.54 -7.53 3.56
C THR A 169 9.82 -6.94 3.01
N PHE A 170 10.05 -5.66 3.29
CA PHE A 170 11.22 -4.91 2.81
C PHE A 170 12.27 -4.72 3.91
N HIS A 171 12.19 -5.45 5.01
CA HIS A 171 13.28 -5.57 5.99
C HIS A 171 14.45 -6.46 5.54
N ASN A 172 14.70 -6.60 4.23
CA ASN A 172 15.86 -7.31 3.70
C ASN A 172 16.40 -6.56 2.47
N VAL A 173 17.65 -6.11 2.55
CA VAL A 173 18.29 -5.33 1.48
C VAL A 173 18.27 -6.05 0.13
N LYS A 174 18.56 -7.35 0.11
CA LYS A 174 18.54 -8.14 -1.14
C LYS A 174 17.14 -8.19 -1.74
N HIS A 175 16.10 -8.19 -0.90
CA HIS A 175 14.72 -8.18 -1.38
C HIS A 175 14.35 -6.81 -1.95
N ILE A 176 14.77 -5.72 -1.31
CA ILE A 176 14.65 -4.36 -1.83
C ILE A 176 15.29 -4.28 -3.23
N GLU A 177 16.57 -4.66 -3.34
CA GLU A 177 17.32 -4.60 -4.62
C GLU A 177 16.65 -5.44 -5.71
N ARG A 178 16.28 -6.70 -5.40
CA ARG A 178 15.65 -7.60 -6.36
C ARG A 178 14.29 -7.13 -6.85
N TYR A 179 13.44 -6.66 -5.93
CA TYR A 179 12.10 -6.21 -6.27
C TYR A 179 12.18 -4.92 -7.08
N PHE A 180 12.81 -3.88 -6.54
CA PHE A 180 12.84 -2.57 -7.20
C PHE A 180 13.68 -2.60 -8.47
N GLY A 181 14.79 -3.34 -8.52
CA GLY A 181 15.56 -3.56 -9.74
C GLY A 181 14.81 -4.36 -10.82
N ALA A 182 13.70 -5.03 -10.47
CA ALA A 182 12.84 -5.73 -11.43
C ALA A 182 11.69 -4.85 -11.96
N VAL A 183 11.24 -3.85 -11.19
CA VAL A 183 10.02 -3.09 -11.48
C VAL A 183 10.23 -1.63 -11.86
N LEU A 184 11.41 -1.06 -11.61
CA LEU A 184 11.74 0.33 -11.98
C LEU A 184 12.15 0.43 -13.46
N LEU A 185 11.88 1.57 -14.09
CA LEU A 185 12.28 1.83 -15.48
C LEU A 185 13.79 2.03 -15.60
N GLN A 186 14.44 2.51 -14.55
CA GLN A 186 15.88 2.70 -14.46
C GLN A 186 16.43 1.96 -13.25
N GLU A 187 17.61 1.36 -13.42
CA GLU A 187 18.28 0.68 -12.31
C GLU A 187 18.71 1.72 -11.26
N PRO A 188 18.27 1.57 -10.00
CA PRO A 188 18.57 2.56 -8.97
C PRO A 188 19.98 2.40 -8.40
N GLU A 189 20.66 3.52 -8.17
CA GLU A 189 21.90 3.58 -7.38
C GLU A 189 21.58 4.06 -5.96
N TRP A 190 21.24 3.13 -5.06
CA TRP A 190 20.89 3.44 -3.68
C TRP A 190 22.00 3.12 -2.68
N PRO A 191 22.19 3.93 -1.62
CA PRO A 191 23.21 3.71 -0.60
C PRO A 191 22.78 2.64 0.42
N VAL A 192 22.64 1.39 -0.03
CA VAL A 192 22.07 0.29 0.79
C VAL A 192 23.07 -0.40 1.71
N SER A 193 24.38 -0.09 1.58
CA SER A 193 25.46 -0.80 2.30
C SER A 193 25.31 -0.78 3.82
N ARG A 194 24.77 0.32 4.38
CA ARG A 194 24.55 0.50 5.81
C ARG A 194 23.23 -0.07 6.31
N LEU A 195 22.25 -0.27 5.44
CA LEU A 195 20.93 -0.79 5.82
C LEU A 195 20.98 -2.22 6.35
N LYS A 196 21.92 -3.03 5.85
CA LYS A 196 22.06 -4.42 6.27
C LYS A 196 22.28 -4.54 7.77
N ASP A 197 23.21 -3.76 8.32
CA ASP A 197 23.52 -3.78 9.74
C ASP A 197 22.32 -3.25 10.56
N ILE A 198 21.64 -2.22 10.05
CA ILE A 198 20.47 -1.63 10.71
C ILE A 198 19.31 -2.62 10.82
N ILE A 199 19.05 -3.35 9.75
CA ILE A 199 18.03 -4.40 9.67
C ILE A 199 18.39 -5.56 10.61
N ASN A 200 19.65 -5.99 10.65
CA ASN A 200 20.10 -7.06 11.53
C ASN A 200 19.90 -6.66 13.00
N THR A 201 20.30 -5.45 13.40
CA THR A 201 20.02 -4.93 14.74
C THR A 201 18.53 -4.96 15.05
N ARG A 202 17.66 -4.54 14.13
CA ARG A 202 16.20 -4.63 14.31
C ARG A 202 15.73 -6.08 14.48
N HIS A 203 16.34 -7.03 13.79
CA HIS A 203 16.02 -8.45 13.93
C HIS A 203 16.37 -8.95 15.33
N ASP A 204 17.57 -8.65 15.83
CA ASP A 204 18.00 -9.00 17.17
C ASP A 204 17.06 -8.44 18.24
N LEU A 205 16.74 -7.14 18.13
CA LEU A 205 15.89 -6.44 19.08
C LEU A 205 14.48 -7.02 19.19
N VAL A 206 13.88 -7.48 18.07
CA VAL A 206 12.48 -7.92 18.00
C VAL A 206 12.32 -9.44 18.12
N HIS A 207 13.24 -10.22 17.57
CA HIS A 207 13.09 -11.68 17.46
C HIS A 207 13.98 -12.46 18.42
N ARG A 208 15.04 -11.83 18.95
CA ARG A 208 16.02 -12.47 19.84
C ARG A 208 16.13 -11.74 21.18
N ASN A 209 15.13 -10.93 21.52
CA ASN A 209 15.07 -10.13 22.74
C ASN A 209 16.29 -9.19 22.95
N GLY A 210 16.96 -8.79 21.87
CA GLY A 210 18.19 -7.99 21.94
C GLY A 210 19.46 -8.81 22.10
N ILE A 211 19.46 -10.10 21.74
CA ILE A 211 20.65 -10.94 21.67
C ILE A 211 20.96 -11.24 20.19
N SER A 212 22.22 -11.15 19.79
CA SER A 212 22.64 -11.40 18.40
C SER A 212 22.69 -12.90 18.06
N GLU A 213 23.07 -13.22 16.82
CA GLU A 213 23.38 -14.60 16.38
C GLU A 213 24.58 -15.22 17.11
N ASP A 214 25.47 -14.39 17.63
CA ASP A 214 26.69 -14.81 18.31
C ASP A 214 26.53 -14.82 19.85
N ASP A 215 25.28 -14.80 20.35
CA ASP A 215 24.93 -14.73 21.78
C ASP A 215 25.46 -13.48 22.50
N ILE A 216 25.63 -12.37 21.78
CA ILE A 216 26.08 -11.08 22.32
C ILE A 216 24.89 -10.13 22.47
N GLU A 217 24.81 -9.41 23.58
CA GLU A 217 23.77 -8.39 23.76
C GLU A 217 23.91 -7.26 22.73
N THR A 218 22.83 -7.01 22.00
CA THR A 218 22.69 -5.94 21.02
C THR A 218 22.26 -4.66 21.73
N VAL A 219 23.24 -3.84 22.11
CA VAL A 219 23.03 -2.54 22.78
C VAL A 219 22.87 -1.42 21.75
N VAL A 220 21.78 -0.66 21.86
CA VAL A 220 21.54 0.54 21.04
C VAL A 220 21.71 1.78 21.88
N GLY A 221 22.80 2.51 21.65
CA GLY A 221 23.01 3.83 22.24
C GLY A 221 22.48 4.95 21.34
N ARG A 222 22.44 6.16 21.91
CA ARG A 222 22.05 7.40 21.24
C ARG A 222 22.77 7.61 19.90
N TYR A 223 24.10 7.44 19.89
CA TYR A 223 24.92 7.65 18.69
C TYR A 223 24.66 6.61 17.61
N GLN A 224 24.45 5.35 18.00
CA GLN A 224 24.07 4.30 17.08
C GLN A 224 22.72 4.63 16.44
N LEU A 225 21.73 5.03 17.25
CA LEU A 225 20.40 5.39 16.77
C LEU A 225 20.45 6.61 15.83
N GLU A 226 21.20 7.65 16.18
CA GLU A 226 21.37 8.84 15.35
C GLU A 226 21.94 8.49 13.97
N ARG A 227 22.97 7.63 13.96
CA ARG A 227 23.57 7.14 12.71
C ARG A 227 22.59 6.31 11.89
N ALA A 228 21.84 5.42 12.51
CA ALA A 228 20.84 4.61 11.82
C ALA A 228 19.74 5.47 11.21
N LEU A 229 19.25 6.48 11.94
CA LEU A 229 18.29 7.45 11.43
C LEU A 229 18.86 8.22 10.23
N SER A 230 20.11 8.67 10.30
CA SER A 230 20.78 9.36 9.18
C SER A 230 20.93 8.45 7.95
N ASP A 231 21.36 7.20 8.14
CA ASP A 231 21.58 6.26 7.04
C ASP A 231 20.24 5.85 6.38
N ILE A 232 19.16 5.66 7.17
CA ILE A 232 17.81 5.43 6.63
C ILE A 232 17.30 6.65 5.87
N THR A 233 17.47 7.86 6.40
CA THR A 233 17.03 9.09 5.73
C THR A 233 17.74 9.25 4.39
N LEU A 234 19.07 9.09 4.35
CA LEU A 234 19.85 9.21 3.11
C LEU A 234 19.40 8.19 2.05
N PHE A 235 19.10 6.96 2.48
CA PHE A 235 18.54 5.95 1.59
C PHE A 235 17.16 6.38 1.06
N LEU A 236 16.25 6.84 1.94
CA LEU A 236 14.91 7.28 1.53
C LEU A 236 14.93 8.52 0.64
N GLU A 237 15.88 9.44 0.80
CA GLU A 237 16.07 10.59 -0.10
C GLU A 237 16.45 10.12 -1.52
N SER A 238 17.39 9.18 -1.62
CA SER A 238 17.80 8.57 -2.89
C SER A 238 16.62 7.83 -3.54
N PHE A 239 15.91 7.03 -2.73
CA PHE A 239 14.71 6.31 -3.15
C PHE A 239 13.60 7.25 -3.63
N HIS A 240 13.32 8.32 -2.89
CA HIS A 240 12.28 9.30 -3.21
C HIS A 240 12.59 10.02 -4.52
N THR A 241 13.86 10.37 -4.76
CA THR A 241 14.31 10.93 -6.04
C THR A 241 13.99 9.98 -7.21
N THR A 242 14.28 8.69 -7.06
CA THR A 242 13.91 7.67 -8.06
C THR A 242 12.40 7.64 -8.28
N MET A 243 11.60 7.60 -7.21
CA MET A 243 10.14 7.56 -7.31
C MET A 243 9.54 8.82 -7.96
N GLN A 244 10.14 9.99 -7.76
CA GLN A 244 9.75 11.22 -8.44
C GLN A 244 10.00 11.14 -9.94
N ALA A 245 11.12 10.56 -10.35
CA ALA A 245 11.41 10.32 -11.77
C ALA A 245 10.38 9.37 -12.41
N GLU A 246 10.03 8.27 -11.73
CA GLU A 246 8.99 7.33 -12.18
C GLU A 246 7.62 8.01 -12.28
N THR A 247 7.25 8.78 -11.27
CA THR A 247 5.98 9.53 -11.25
C THR A 247 5.93 10.58 -12.38
N ALA A 248 7.04 11.25 -12.65
CA ALA A 248 7.13 12.21 -13.75
C ALA A 248 7.04 11.53 -15.13
N ALA A 249 7.66 10.37 -15.31
CA ALA A 249 7.54 9.56 -16.53
C ALA A 249 6.07 9.15 -16.75
N TYR A 250 5.41 8.62 -15.73
CA TYR A 250 3.99 8.26 -15.75
C TYR A 250 3.07 9.44 -16.13
N ARG A 251 3.29 10.63 -15.55
CA ARG A 251 2.49 11.83 -15.88
C ARG A 251 2.67 12.28 -17.32
N LYS A 252 3.87 12.11 -17.90
CA LYS A 252 4.11 12.42 -19.31
C LYS A 252 3.34 11.48 -20.24
N GLU A 253 3.31 10.18 -19.95
CA GLU A 253 2.54 9.22 -20.75
C GLU A 253 1.03 9.54 -20.75
N LYS A 254 0.47 9.95 -19.61
CA LYS A 254 -0.96 10.34 -19.53
C LYS A 254 -1.32 11.58 -20.34
N ASN A 255 -0.39 12.50 -20.56
CA ASN A 255 -0.63 13.75 -21.30
C ASN A 255 -0.45 13.61 -22.82
N VAL A 256 -0.09 12.42 -23.32
CA VAL A 256 0.18 12.14 -24.74
C VAL A 256 -0.98 11.38 -25.41
N CYS A 257 -2.06 11.06 -24.68
CA CYS A 257 -3.31 10.50 -25.22
C CYS A 257 -4.40 11.57 -25.35
#